data_AF-A0A1E1WDP5-F1
#
_entry.id   AF-A0A1E1WDP5-F1
#
_cell.length_a   1.000
_cell.length_b   1.000
_cell.length_c   1.000
_cell.angle_alpha   90.00
_cell.angle_beta   90.00
_cell.angle_gamma   90.00
#
_symmetry.space_group_name_H-M   'P 1'
#
loop_
_entity.id
_entity.type
_entity.pdbx_description
1 polymer ?
#
loop_
_entity_poly.entity_id
_entity_poly.type
_entity_poly.pdbx_seq_one_letter_code
_entity_poly.pdbx_strand_id
1 'polypeptide(L)'
;MASVSGSSAVLDLNDADAEDTEAPSVADDVQEGAPLIMEHGYDIAVKVDAPLKQLSTLETFVTYRVRCVCARWASPPAVRRRYNHFKALHARLTQRYPL
;
A
#
# COMPACT_ATOMS: atom_id res chain seq x y z
N MET A 1 40.89 -49.66 -14.94
CA MET A 1 40.59 -50.93 -14.24
C MET A 1 40.03 -50.59 -12.87
N ALA A 2 39.02 -51.37 -12.46
CA ALA A 2 38.18 -51.30 -11.25
C ALA A 2 38.93 -51.06 -9.91
N SER A 3 38.34 -50.67 -8.77
CA SER A 3 36.98 -50.91 -8.28
C SER A 3 36.60 -50.03 -7.06
N VAL A 4 35.31 -50.07 -6.76
CA VAL A 4 34.45 -49.33 -5.80
C VAL A 4 34.60 -49.76 -4.33
N SER A 5 34.38 -48.84 -3.38
CA SER A 5 33.70 -49.04 -2.06
C SER A 5 33.62 -47.67 -1.36
N GLY A 6 32.54 -47.14 -0.77
CA GLY A 6 31.23 -47.60 -0.33
C GLY A 6 30.76 -46.64 0.79
N SER A 7 29.45 -46.55 1.04
CA SER A 7 28.71 -45.69 2.02
C SER A 7 28.26 -44.34 1.46
N SER A 8 26.99 -44.05 1.15
CA SER A 8 25.70 -44.40 1.78
C SER A 8 25.61 -44.02 3.26
N ALA A 9 25.14 -42.80 3.51
CA ALA A 9 24.34 -42.46 4.68
C ALA A 9 23.43 -41.30 4.28
N VAL A 10 22.20 -41.64 3.90
CA VAL A 10 21.06 -40.72 3.93
C VAL A 10 20.78 -40.43 5.39
N LEU A 11 21.02 -39.20 5.83
CA LEU A 11 20.47 -38.69 7.07
C LEU A 11 19.32 -37.78 6.68
N ASP A 12 18.13 -38.39 6.66
CA ASP A 12 16.84 -37.74 6.77
C ASP A 12 16.88 -36.71 7.92
N LEU A 13 17.01 -35.44 7.57
CA LEU A 13 16.66 -34.32 8.43
C LEU A 13 15.26 -33.89 8.03
N ASN A 14 14.29 -34.68 8.47
CA ASN A 14 12.91 -34.25 8.62
C ASN A 14 12.84 -33.44 9.92
N ASP A 15 13.20 -32.16 9.84
CA ASP A 15 12.79 -31.18 10.84
C ASP A 15 11.65 -30.39 10.19
N ALA A 16 10.45 -30.76 10.63
CA ALA A 16 9.23 -30.07 10.32
C ALA A 16 9.27 -28.66 10.92
N ASP A 17 8.41 -27.81 10.39
CA ASP A 17 7.86 -26.64 11.10
C ASP A 17 8.72 -25.37 11.09
N ALA A 18 8.66 -24.67 9.96
CA ALA A 18 8.08 -23.33 9.96
C ALA A 18 7.78 -22.95 8.51
N GLU A 19 6.62 -23.35 8.00
CA GLU A 19 6.01 -22.55 6.94
C GLU A 19 5.81 -21.16 7.54
N ASP A 20 6.65 -20.21 7.13
CA ASP A 20 6.40 -18.78 7.29
C ASP A 20 5.16 -18.47 6.47
N THR A 21 4.02 -18.84 7.05
CA THR A 21 2.70 -18.45 6.63
C THR A 21 2.69 -16.96 6.87
N GLU A 22 3.08 -16.18 5.87
CA GLU A 22 2.75 -14.76 5.81
C GLU A 22 1.25 -14.70 6.10
N ALA A 23 0.93 -14.33 7.35
CA ALA A 23 -0.44 -14.18 7.78
C ALA A 23 -1.05 -13.21 6.78
N PRO A 24 -2.13 -13.57 6.05
CA PRO A 24 -2.91 -12.54 5.40
C PRO A 24 -3.33 -11.63 6.56
N SER A 25 -2.87 -10.38 6.54
CA SER A 25 -3.27 -9.39 7.52
C SER A 25 -4.75 -9.10 7.29
N VAL A 26 -5.60 -9.99 7.80
CA VAL A 26 -7.07 -9.91 7.77
C VAL A 26 -7.48 -8.85 8.79
N ALA A 27 -7.20 -7.58 8.48
CA ALA A 27 -7.67 -6.46 9.27
C ALA A 27 -7.98 -5.20 8.44
N ASP A 28 -7.59 -5.12 7.17
CA ASP A 28 -7.77 -3.89 6.35
C ASP A 28 -8.97 -3.93 5.39
N ASP A 29 -9.64 -5.08 5.21
CA ASP A 29 -10.72 -5.23 4.22
C ASP A 29 -12.04 -4.55 4.64
N VAL A 30 -12.21 -4.24 5.94
CA VAL A 30 -13.48 -3.73 6.48
C VAL A 30 -13.72 -2.24 6.16
N GLN A 31 -12.71 -1.47 5.74
CA GLN A 31 -12.85 -0.03 5.45
C GLN A 31 -12.91 0.31 3.96
N GLU A 32 -12.87 -0.66 3.04
CA GLU A 32 -12.84 -0.34 1.62
C GLU A 32 -14.13 0.31 1.12
N GLY A 33 -15.28 0.01 1.76
CA GLY A 33 -16.62 0.47 1.34
C GLY A 33 -17.27 1.59 2.16
N ALA A 34 -16.68 2.02 3.28
CA ALA A 34 -17.32 3.04 4.12
C ALA A 34 -17.26 4.43 3.43
N PRO A 35 -18.40 5.10 3.17
CA PRO A 35 -18.41 6.41 2.52
C PRO A 35 -17.66 7.44 3.38
N LEU A 36 -16.97 8.39 2.73
CA LEU A 36 -16.36 9.51 3.44
C LEU A 36 -17.49 10.46 3.84
N ILE A 37 -17.75 10.55 5.15
CA ILE A 37 -18.79 11.42 5.70
C ILE A 37 -18.18 12.79 5.99
N MET A 38 -18.82 13.85 5.49
CA MET A 38 -18.49 15.22 5.83
C MET A 38 -19.21 15.61 7.12
N GLU A 39 -18.47 16.04 8.13
CA GLU A 39 -19.05 16.54 9.38
C GLU A 39 -19.73 17.90 9.19
N HIS A 40 -20.74 18.17 10.01
CA HIS A 40 -21.49 19.42 9.97
C HIS A 40 -20.56 20.62 10.23
N GLY A 41 -20.63 21.64 9.37
CA GLY A 41 -19.83 22.87 9.48
C GLY A 41 -18.52 22.86 8.66
N TYR A 42 -18.15 21.76 8.02
CA TYR A 42 -17.01 21.71 7.11
C TYR A 42 -17.43 21.85 5.64
N ASP A 43 -16.63 22.57 4.84
CA ASP A 43 -16.84 22.73 3.39
C ASP A 43 -16.17 21.61 2.56
N ILE A 44 -15.10 21.02 3.10
CA ILE A 44 -14.28 20.01 2.43
C ILE A 44 -13.82 18.99 3.48
N ALA A 45 -13.96 17.71 3.17
CA ALA A 45 -13.42 16.59 3.95
C ALA A 45 -12.49 15.75 3.06
N VAL A 46 -11.31 15.41 3.57
CA VAL A 46 -10.33 14.59 2.86
C VAL A 46 -9.90 13.42 3.73
N LYS A 47 -9.88 12.20 3.18
CA LYS A 47 -9.33 11.02 3.82
C LYS A 47 -8.22 10.42 2.96
N VAL A 48 -7.11 10.08 3.60
CA VAL A 48 -5.96 9.38 3.01
C VAL A 48 -5.82 8.04 3.72
N ASP A 49 -6.07 6.95 2.99
CA ASP A 49 -6.13 5.59 3.56
C ASP A 49 -5.65 4.52 2.57
N ALA A 50 -5.82 3.25 2.93
CA ALA A 50 -5.54 2.07 2.10
C ALA A 50 -4.15 2.14 1.42
N PRO A 51 -3.05 2.15 2.20
CA PRO A 51 -1.70 2.14 1.64
C PRO A 51 -1.49 0.87 0.80
N LEU A 52 -0.90 1.02 -0.37
CA LEU A 52 -0.60 -0.11 -1.26
C LEU A 52 0.82 0.04 -1.81
N LYS A 53 1.62 -1.01 -1.62
CA LYS A 53 2.92 -1.16 -2.28
C LYS A 53 2.68 -1.44 -3.75
N GLN A 54 3.23 -0.58 -4.60
CA GLN A 54 3.18 -0.71 -6.05
C GLN A 54 4.58 -0.97 -6.59
N LEU A 55 4.64 -1.80 -7.62
CA LEU A 55 5.85 -2.06 -8.39
C LEU A 55 5.70 -1.36 -9.74
N SER A 56 6.69 -0.54 -10.11
CA SER A 56 6.88 -0.08 -11.48
C SER A 56 8.13 -0.73 -12.06
N THR A 57 8.36 -0.51 -13.36
CA THR A 57 9.55 -0.99 -14.05
C THR A 57 10.87 -0.56 -13.40
N LEU A 58 10.90 0.61 -12.73
CA LEU A 58 12.14 1.22 -12.22
C LEU A 58 12.25 1.23 -10.70
N GLU A 59 11.12 1.22 -10.00
CA GLU A 59 11.10 1.38 -8.55
C GLU A 59 9.86 0.75 -7.93
N THR A 60 9.98 0.45 -6.64
CA THR A 60 8.86 0.11 -5.79
C THR A 60 8.50 1.33 -4.93
N PHE A 61 7.21 1.66 -4.85
CA PHE A 61 6.75 2.81 -4.07
C PHE A 61 5.39 2.53 -3.42
N VAL A 62 5.08 3.27 -2.36
CA VAL A 62 3.77 3.22 -1.71
C VAL A 62 2.86 4.29 -2.31
N THR A 63 1.62 3.91 -2.59
CA THR A 63 0.52 4.84 -2.85
C THR A 63 -0.51 4.79 -1.76
N TYR A 64 -1.27 5.87 -1.64
CA TYR A 64 -2.42 5.97 -0.75
C TYR A 64 -3.65 6.28 -1.58
N ARG A 65 -4.80 5.77 -1.14
CA ARG A 65 -6.10 6.18 -1.66
C ARG A 65 -6.46 7.53 -1.05
N VAL A 66 -6.79 8.48 -1.90
CA VAL A 66 -7.19 9.84 -1.52
C VAL A 66 -8.65 10.00 -1.91
N ARG A 67 -9.48 10.27 -0.91
CA ARG A 67 -10.91 10.53 -1.05
C ARG A 67 -11.20 11.96 -0.61
N CYS A 68 -12.05 12.64 -1.35
CA CYS A 68 -12.45 14.02 -1.05
C CYS A 68 -13.97 14.12 -1.19
N VAL A 69 -14.61 14.81 -0.26
CA VAL A 69 -15.98 15.27 -0.39
C VAL A 69 -15.99 16.79 -0.24
N CYS A 70 -16.73 17.48 -1.10
CA CYS A 70 -16.95 18.92 -1.02
C CYS A 70 -18.45 19.24 -0.97
N ALA A 71 -18.84 20.19 -0.11
CA ALA A 71 -20.22 20.67 -0.01
C ALA A 71 -20.65 21.53 -1.20
N ARG A 72 -19.70 22.13 -1.92
CA ARG A 72 -19.96 23.18 -2.92
C ARG A 72 -19.86 22.71 -4.37
N TRP A 73 -19.19 21.60 -4.63
CA TRP A 73 -19.01 21.07 -5.98
C TRP A 73 -18.94 19.54 -6.00
N ALA A 74 -19.20 18.98 -7.19
CA ALA A 74 -19.12 17.55 -7.42
C ALA A 74 -17.74 17.01 -7.02
N SER A 75 -17.75 15.99 -6.16
CA SER A 75 -16.53 15.40 -5.63
C SER A 75 -15.92 14.43 -6.65
N PRO A 76 -14.61 14.51 -6.92
CA PRO A 76 -13.98 13.58 -7.85
C PRO A 76 -13.97 12.15 -7.27
N PRO A 77 -13.86 11.13 -8.13
CA PRO A 77 -13.65 9.76 -7.66
C PRO A 77 -12.36 9.63 -6.84
N ALA A 78 -12.29 8.60 -6.01
CA ALA A 78 -11.09 8.30 -5.25
C ALA A 78 -9.88 8.09 -6.19
N VAL A 79 -8.73 8.66 -5.84
CA VAL A 79 -7.50 8.55 -6.63
C VAL A 79 -6.38 7.94 -5.81
N ARG A 80 -5.43 7.25 -6.47
CA ARG A 80 -4.20 6.78 -5.82
C ARG A 80 -3.03 7.73 -6.10
N ARG A 81 -2.29 8.12 -5.05
CA ARG A 81 -1.13 9.01 -5.16
C ARG A 81 0.00 8.55 -4.24
N ARG A 82 1.24 8.67 -4.71
CA ARG A 82 2.46 8.50 -3.91
C ARG A 82 2.93 9.82 -3.34
N TYR A 83 3.82 9.77 -2.34
CA TYR A 83 4.36 10.95 -1.67
C TYR A 83 4.92 12.02 -2.63
N ASN A 84 5.66 11.61 -3.67
CA ASN A 84 6.23 12.56 -4.64
C ASN A 84 5.19 13.40 -5.37
N HIS A 85 3.96 12.90 -5.56
CA HIS A 85 2.87 13.69 -6.15
C HIS A 85 2.43 14.83 -5.22
N PHE A 86 2.45 14.60 -3.90
CA PHE A 86 2.14 15.63 -2.92
C PHE A 86 3.25 16.66 -2.81
N LYS A 87 4.54 16.25 -2.87
CA LYS A 87 5.66 17.21 -2.96
C LYS A 87 5.51 18.15 -4.15
N ALA A 88 5.21 17.60 -5.32
CA ALA A 88 4.99 18.40 -6.52
C ALA A 88 3.75 19.31 -6.41
N LEU A 89 2.67 18.84 -5.79
CA LEU A 89 1.50 19.68 -5.50
C LEU A 89 1.85 20.84 -4.56
N HIS A 90 2.51 20.56 -3.44
CA HIS A 90 2.90 21.56 -2.45
C HIS A 90 3.80 22.64 -3.07
N ALA A 91 4.81 22.25 -3.84
CA ALA A 91 5.69 23.20 -4.52
C ALA A 91 4.91 24.13 -5.46
N ARG A 92 4.00 23.59 -6.28
CA ARG A 92 3.16 24.39 -7.18
C ARG A 92 2.22 25.34 -6.43
N LEU A 93 1.60 24.88 -5.34
CA LEU A 93 0.71 25.71 -4.54
C LEU A 93 1.46 26.86 -3.86
N THR A 94 2.60 26.55 -3.25
CA THR A 94 3.44 27.56 -2.58
C THR A 94 3.95 28.61 -3.57
N GLN A 95 4.33 28.19 -4.78
CA GLN A 95 4.77 29.11 -5.82
C GLN A 95 3.64 30.01 -6.34
N ARG A 96 2.42 29.49 -6.44
CA ARG A 96 1.26 30.19 -7.04
C ARG A 96 0.52 31.07 -6.03
N TYR A 97 0.47 30.63 -4.77
CA TYR A 97 -0.26 31.25 -3.67
C TYR A 97 0.68 31.38 -2.47
N PRO A 98 1.68 32.30 -2.53
CA PRO A 98 2.54 32.56 -1.39
C PRO A 98 1.69 33.10 -0.23
N LEU A 99 1.92 32.54 0.96
CA LEU A 99 1.28 32.96 2.21
C LEU A 99 1.95 34.22 2.77
#